data_AF-A0A8H6X9E9-F1
#
_entry.id   AF-A0A8H6X9E9-F1
#
_cell.length_a   1.000
_cell.length_b   1.000
_cell.length_c   1.000
_cell.angle_alpha   90.00
_cell.angle_beta   90.00
_cell.angle_gamma   90.00
#
_symmetry.space_group_name_H-M   'P 1'
#
loop_
_entity.id
_entity.type
_entity.pdbx_description
1 polymer ?
#
loop_
_entity_poly.entity_id
_entity_poly.type
_entity_poly.pdbx_seq_one_letter_code
_entity_poly.pdbx_strand_id
1 'polypeptide(L)'
;MSSLSTSKLLALLALVLWQVHASQANGPRTDGNLIPGYICPAEDITATACMGPKDCLYPNPEDCHSFIQCNDSGLAYVMPCAPNDLVYNDSLKQCDYPESTACHSE
;
A
#
# COMPACT_ATOMS: atom_id res chain seq x y z
N MET A 1 -9.22 11.55 -47.24
CA MET A 1 -8.20 12.08 -46.32
C MET A 1 -8.94 12.80 -45.21
N SER A 2 -9.19 12.13 -44.09
CA SER A 2 -10.10 12.63 -43.06
C SER A 2 -9.44 13.75 -42.26
N SER A 3 -9.99 14.97 -42.36
CA SER A 3 -9.54 16.14 -41.60
C SER A 3 -9.81 15.91 -40.11
N LEU A 4 -8.75 15.64 -39.35
CA LEU A 4 -8.83 15.51 -37.90
C LEU A 4 -8.88 16.93 -37.30
N SER A 5 -10.07 17.39 -36.96
CA SER A 5 -10.28 18.70 -36.32
C SER A 5 -9.42 18.85 -35.07
N THR A 6 -8.90 20.06 -34.84
CA THR A 6 -8.12 20.45 -33.64
C THR A 6 -8.84 20.08 -32.34
N SER A 7 -10.17 20.10 -32.33
CA SER A 7 -10.98 19.66 -31.18
C SER A 7 -10.86 18.16 -30.90
N LYS A 8 -10.69 17.33 -31.93
CA LYS A 8 -10.44 15.88 -31.77
C LYS A 8 -9.02 15.63 -31.24
N LEU A 9 -8.05 16.44 -31.66
CA LEU A 9 -6.68 16.37 -31.16
C LEU A 9 -6.59 16.76 -29.68
N LEU A 10 -7.28 17.83 -29.28
CA LEU A 10 -7.37 18.26 -27.87
C LEU A 10 -8.08 17.23 -26.98
N ALA A 11 -9.17 16.62 -27.46
CA ALA A 11 -9.87 15.57 -26.73
C ALA A 11 -9.00 14.30 -26.53
N LEU A 12 -8.23 13.91 -27.56
CA LEU A 12 -7.30 12.79 -27.47
C LEU A 12 -6.15 13.09 -26.49
N LEU A 13 -5.59 14.31 -26.51
CA LEU A 13 -4.58 14.73 -25.55
C LEU A 13 -5.12 14.75 -24.11
N ALA A 14 -6.34 15.23 -23.89
CA ALA A 14 -6.98 15.19 -22.57
C ALA A 14 -7.21 13.76 -22.05
N LEU A 15 -7.63 12.83 -22.92
CA LEU A 15 -7.78 11.41 -22.58
C LEU A 15 -6.44 10.76 -22.22
N VAL A 16 -5.38 11.04 -22.98
CA VAL A 16 -4.02 10.56 -22.70
C VAL A 16 -3.46 11.17 -21.40
N LEU A 17 -3.72 12.45 -21.16
CA LEU A 17 -3.32 13.14 -19.92
C LEU A 17 -4.09 12.64 -18.67
N TRP A 18 -5.32 12.17 -18.83
CA TRP A 18 -6.05 11.52 -17.75
C TRP A 18 -5.51 10.12 -17.47
N GLN A 19 -5.13 9.37 -18.50
CA GLN A 19 -4.51 8.04 -18.37
C GLN A 19 -3.15 8.09 -17.64
N VAL A 20 -2.32 9.12 -17.84
CA VAL A 20 -1.02 9.21 -17.13
C VAL A 20 -1.17 9.48 -15.63
N HIS A 21 -2.25 10.13 -15.18
CA HIS A 21 -2.55 10.31 -13.75
C HIS A 21 -3.13 9.05 -13.08
N ALA A 22 -3.61 8.09 -13.87
CA ALA A 22 -4.12 6.81 -13.39
C ALA A 22 -3.06 5.69 -13.48
N SER A 23 -1.77 6.01 -13.29
CA SER A 23 -0.71 5.02 -13.18
C SER A 23 -0.78 4.32 -11.81
N GLN A 24 -1.75 3.42 -11.65
CA GLN A 24 -1.69 2.16 -10.87
C GLN A 24 -0.67 2.12 -9.69
N ALA A 25 -0.76 3.03 -8.73
CA ALA A 25 0.05 3.00 -7.49
C ALA A 25 -0.76 2.59 -6.25
N ASN A 26 -2.03 2.22 -6.44
CA ASN A 26 -2.98 1.97 -5.34
C ASN A 26 -3.13 0.48 -5.00
N GLY A 27 -2.13 -0.34 -5.32
CA GLY A 27 -2.12 -1.76 -4.98
C GLY A 27 -1.24 -2.04 -3.75
N PRO A 28 -1.44 -3.18 -3.06
CA PRO A 28 -0.49 -3.67 -2.08
C PRO A 28 0.92 -3.74 -2.67
N ARG A 29 1.92 -3.30 -1.91
CA ARG A 29 3.32 -3.52 -2.23
C ARG A 29 3.66 -5.00 -2.02
N THR A 30 4.22 -5.63 -3.05
CA THR A 30 4.63 -7.05 -3.00
C THR A 30 6.15 -7.20 -3.13
N ASP A 31 6.91 -6.14 -2.90
CA ASP A 31 8.38 -6.11 -2.92
C ASP A 31 9.00 -6.46 -1.56
N GLY A 32 8.19 -6.61 -0.52
CA GLY A 32 8.60 -7.10 0.80
C GLY A 32 8.91 -8.60 0.84
N ASN A 33 9.40 -9.07 1.99
CA ASN A 33 9.69 -10.48 2.21
C ASN A 33 8.43 -11.25 2.60
N LEU A 34 8.10 -12.34 1.90
CA LEU A 34 6.92 -13.16 2.18
C LEU A 34 7.02 -13.83 3.57
N ILE A 35 5.91 -13.92 4.30
CA ILE A 35 5.79 -14.63 5.58
C ILE A 35 4.98 -15.92 5.38
N PRO A 36 5.61 -17.08 5.19
CA PRO A 36 4.89 -18.34 5.08
C PRO A 36 4.13 -18.66 6.38
N GLY A 37 2.83 -18.89 6.28
CA GLY A 37 2.00 -19.31 7.41
C GLY A 37 1.38 -18.20 8.24
N TYR A 38 1.68 -16.92 7.97
CA TYR A 38 0.88 -15.83 8.52
C TYR A 38 -0.51 -15.83 7.87
N ILE A 39 -1.56 -15.81 8.71
CA ILE A 39 -2.94 -15.83 8.24
C ILE A 39 -3.45 -14.38 8.22
N CYS A 40 -3.65 -13.84 7.02
CA CYS A 40 -4.27 -12.54 6.84
C CYS A 40 -5.75 -12.56 7.27
N PRO A 41 -6.24 -11.55 8.01
CA PRO A 41 -7.65 -11.41 8.36
C PRO A 41 -8.53 -11.38 7.10
N ALA A 42 -9.29 -12.46 6.89
CA ALA A 42 -10.13 -12.61 5.71
C ALA A 42 -11.25 -11.57 5.64
N GLU A 43 -11.74 -11.11 6.80
CA GLU A 43 -12.76 -10.06 6.88
C GLU A 43 -12.27 -8.75 6.24
N ASP A 44 -11.06 -8.32 6.57
CA ASP A 44 -10.46 -7.11 6.03
C ASP A 44 -10.22 -7.23 4.52
N ILE A 45 -9.75 -8.40 4.06
CA ILE A 45 -9.60 -8.70 2.63
C ILE A 45 -10.96 -8.61 1.92
N THR A 46 -12.01 -9.23 2.45
CA THR A 46 -13.34 -9.18 1.82
C THR A 46 -13.98 -7.79 1.85
N ALA A 47 -13.70 -7.01 2.89
CA ALA A 47 -14.27 -5.67 3.07
C ALA A 47 -13.58 -4.62 2.20
N THR A 48 -12.26 -4.74 2.00
CA THR A 48 -11.43 -3.67 1.42
C THR A 48 -10.67 -4.07 0.17
N ALA A 49 -10.53 -5.37 -0.08
CA ALA A 49 -9.62 -5.93 -1.07
C ALA A 49 -8.17 -5.41 -0.95
N CYS A 50 -7.78 -4.90 0.23
CA CYS A 50 -6.47 -4.31 0.50
C CYS A 50 -6.06 -3.22 -0.51
N MET A 51 -7.03 -2.47 -1.04
CA MET A 51 -6.79 -1.46 -2.09
C MET A 51 -6.52 -0.07 -1.52
N GLY A 52 -6.96 0.22 -0.30
CA GLY A 52 -6.71 1.49 0.35
C GLY A 52 -5.29 1.58 0.92
N PRO A 53 -4.76 2.80 1.08
CA PRO A 53 -3.39 3.02 1.56
C PRO A 53 -3.16 2.57 3.02
N LYS A 54 -4.24 2.30 3.77
CA LYS A 54 -4.21 1.88 5.18
C LYS A 54 -4.84 0.50 5.39
N ASP A 55 -5.31 -0.13 4.32
CA ASP A 55 -6.01 -1.39 4.40
C ASP A 55 -5.01 -2.53 4.58
N CYS A 56 -5.41 -3.54 5.35
CA CYS A 56 -4.64 -4.77 5.51
C CYS A 56 -3.19 -4.59 5.99
N LEU A 57 -2.94 -3.56 6.81
CA LEU A 57 -1.64 -3.30 7.46
C LEU A 57 -1.73 -3.67 8.94
N TYR A 58 -0.75 -4.43 9.43
CA TYR A 58 -0.73 -4.98 10.79
C TYR A 58 0.66 -4.84 11.42
N PRO A 59 0.78 -4.81 12.76
CA PRO A 59 2.06 -4.80 13.44
C PRO A 59 2.88 -6.07 13.15
N ASN A 60 4.19 -5.93 13.02
CA ASN A 60 5.09 -7.09 13.11
C ASN A 60 5.42 -7.35 14.59
N PRO A 61 5.07 -8.52 15.16
CA PRO A 61 5.37 -8.82 16.56
C PRO A 61 6.87 -9.00 16.85
N GLU A 62 7.68 -9.29 15.84
CA GLU A 62 9.11 -9.58 16.00
C GLU A 62 10.02 -8.36 15.82
N ASP A 63 9.53 -7.31 15.14
CA ASP A 63 10.34 -6.12 14.81
C ASP A 63 9.48 -4.86 14.62
N CYS A 64 9.58 -3.94 15.58
CA CYS A 64 8.92 -2.63 15.57
C CYS A 64 9.28 -1.77 14.34
N HIS A 65 10.44 -1.99 13.72
CA HIS A 65 10.90 -1.27 12.53
C HIS A 65 10.33 -1.86 11.24
N SER A 66 9.29 -2.69 11.34
CA SER A 66 8.59 -3.25 10.19
C SER A 66 7.11 -3.48 10.49
N PHE A 67 6.35 -3.75 9.45
CA PHE A 67 4.93 -4.08 9.53
C PHE A 67 4.58 -5.19 8.56
N ILE A 68 3.44 -5.83 8.79
CA ILE A 68 2.91 -6.87 7.93
C ILE A 68 1.88 -6.24 7.01
N GLN A 69 2.04 -6.45 5.71
CA GLN A 69 1.05 -6.07 4.70
C GLN A 69 0.47 -7.32 4.05
N CYS A 70 -0.85 -7.42 4.02
CA CYS A 70 -1.53 -8.44 3.26
C CYS A 70 -1.97 -7.93 1.89
N ASN A 71 -1.93 -8.81 0.89
CA ASN A 71 -2.56 -8.55 -0.41
C ASN A 71 -3.97 -9.16 -0.49
N ASP A 72 -4.68 -8.85 -1.57
CA ASP A 72 -6.02 -9.36 -1.90
C ASP A 72 -6.11 -10.89 -2.00
N SER A 73 -4.97 -11.55 -2.26
CA SER A 73 -4.84 -13.00 -2.34
C SER A 73 -4.56 -13.67 -0.99
N GLY A 74 -4.43 -12.89 0.09
CA GLY A 74 -4.13 -13.39 1.43
C GLY A 74 -2.66 -13.73 1.68
N LEU A 75 -1.74 -13.27 0.83
CA LEU A 75 -0.30 -13.37 1.07
C LEU A 75 0.16 -12.21 1.96
N ALA A 76 0.99 -12.53 2.95
CA ALA A 76 1.53 -11.58 3.91
C ALA A 76 3.01 -11.27 3.63
N TYR A 77 3.38 -10.00 3.67
CA TYR A 77 4.72 -9.51 3.42
C TYR A 77 5.21 -8.68 4.61
N VAL A 78 6.46 -8.90 5.04
CA VAL A 78 7.16 -7.97 5.92
C VAL A 78 7.62 -6.78 5.11
N MET A 79 7.18 -5.61 5.54
CA MET A 79 7.51 -4.33 4.96
C MET A 79 8.36 -3.53 5.97
N PRO A 80 9.59 -3.14 5.61
CA PRO A 80 10.41 -2.33 6.50
C PRO A 80 9.84 -0.91 6.62
N CYS A 81 9.96 -0.33 7.80
CA CYS A 81 9.83 1.11 7.98
C CYS A 81 11.07 1.81 7.45
N ALA A 82 10.85 2.81 6.60
CA ALA A 82 11.90 3.62 6.01
C ALA A 82 11.61 5.10 6.26
N PRO A 83 12.60 5.88 6.74
CA PRO A 83 13.96 5.48 7.13
C PRO A 83 14.01 4.58 8.39
N ASN A 84 15.14 3.90 8.60
CA ASN A 84 15.33 2.83 9.61
C ASN A 84 15.05 3.25 11.07
N ASP A 85 14.91 4.54 11.36
CA ASP A 85 14.64 5.06 12.71
C ASP A 85 13.14 5.15 13.02
N LEU A 86 12.27 4.88 12.04
CA LEU A 86 10.83 4.87 12.23
C LEU A 86 10.35 3.50 12.70
N VAL A 87 9.25 3.51 13.44
CA VAL A 87 8.55 2.33 13.93
C VAL A 87 7.10 2.33 13.47
N TYR A 88 6.50 1.16 13.32
CA TYR A 88 5.13 1.07 12.86
C TYR A 88 4.12 1.57 13.91
N ASN A 89 3.31 2.55 13.54
CA ASN A 89 2.19 3.06 14.33
C ASN A 89 0.89 2.43 13.82
N ASP A 90 0.37 1.45 14.56
CA ASP A 90 -0.85 0.74 14.17
C ASP A 90 -2.11 1.61 14.19
N SER A 91 -2.17 2.62 15.06
CA SER A 91 -3.30 3.55 15.11
C SER A 91 -3.37 4.44 13.87
N LEU A 92 -2.22 4.82 13.33
CA LEU A 92 -2.13 5.63 12.12
C LEU A 92 -2.02 4.79 10.84
N LYS A 93 -1.72 3.49 10.96
CA LYS A 93 -1.40 2.55 9.89
C LYS A 93 -0.24 3.04 9.02
N GLN A 94 0.82 3.54 9.66
CA GLN A 94 2.02 4.05 8.98
C GLN A 94 3.25 3.97 9.89
N CYS A 95 4.44 4.06 9.31
CA CYS A 95 5.67 4.24 10.07
C CYS A 95 5.75 5.68 10.60
N ASP A 96 6.08 5.82 11.88
CA ASP A 96 6.15 7.09 12.59
C ASP A 96 7.29 7.09 13.61
N TYR A 97 7.56 8.23 14.24
CA TYR A 97 8.61 8.34 15.23
C TYR A 97 8.28 7.56 16.52
N PRO A 98 9.29 6.93 17.18
CA PRO A 98 9.09 6.04 18.32
C PRO A 98 8.27 6.62 19.47
N GLU A 99 8.43 7.91 19.77
CA GLU A 99 7.70 8.59 20.84
C GLU A 99 6.18 8.61 20.65
N SER A 100 5.70 8.33 19.44
CA SER A 100 4.28 8.32 19.07
C SER A 100 3.63 6.93 19.13
N THR A 101 4.40 5.87 19.43
CA THR A 101 3.94 4.47 19.32
C THR A 101 4.08 3.70 20.63
N ALA A 102 3.18 2.74 20.85
CA ALA A 102 3.24 1.78 21.96
C ALA A 102 4.08 0.54 21.62
N CYS A 103 5.06 0.67 20.70
CA CYS A 103 5.95 -0.43 20.36
C CYS A 103 7.03 -0.52 21.44
N HIS A 104 6.79 -1.38 22.42
CA HIS A 104 7.79 -1.76 23.41
C HIS A 104 8.56 -2.96 22.85
N SER A 105 9.69 -2.71 22.20
CA SER A 105 10.69 -3.75 22.02
C SER A 105 11.19 -4.16 23.42
N GLU A 106 10.96 -5.43 23.78
CA GLU A 106 11.51 -6.05 25.00
C GLU A 106 13.03 -6.28 24.90
#